data_AF-A0A7K4C701-F1
#
_entry.id   AF-A0A7K4C701-F1
#
_cell.length_a   1.000
_cell.length_b   1.000
_cell.length_c   1.000
_cell.angle_alpha   90.00
_cell.angle_beta   90.00
_cell.angle_gamma   90.00
#
_symmetry.space_group_name_H-M   'P 1'
#
loop_
_entity.id
_entity.type
_entity.pdbx_description
1 polymer ?
#
loop_
_entity_poly.entity_id
_entity_poly.type
_entity_poly.pdbx_seq_one_letter_code
_entity_poly.pdbx_strand_id
1 'polypeptide(L)'
;MVLNKKIFIFLFISIILFNFVNSENLINNLGTYKQGECVRIVEICDMGCSYVTVTSILGPSNNSIVDEGMSMSSIDTYSWWYDFCNTSDVGVYTVITQGDNGDIIDNGIYQFMITQSEFGTLVTSTQI
;
A
#
# COMPACT_ATOMS: atom_id res chain seq x y z
N MET A 1 26.26 13.75 43.69
CA MET A 1 24.92 14.09 43.16
C MET A 1 24.02 12.88 43.38
N VAL A 2 23.13 12.92 44.38
CA VAL A 2 22.25 11.78 44.71
C VAL A 2 21.10 11.81 43.71
N LEU A 3 21.16 10.96 42.68
CA LEU A 3 20.08 10.86 41.71
C LEU A 3 18.84 10.29 42.41
N ASN A 4 17.75 11.06 42.39
CA ASN A 4 16.54 10.71 43.11
C ASN A 4 15.92 9.46 42.46
N LYS A 5 15.74 8.36 43.21
CA LYS A 5 15.31 7.05 42.68
C LYS A 5 14.03 7.10 41.84
N LYS A 6 13.17 8.10 42.09
CA LYS A 6 11.93 8.37 41.35
C LYS A 6 12.17 8.90 39.92
N ILE A 7 13.25 9.67 39.71
CA ILE A 7 13.63 10.22 38.40
C ILE A 7 14.15 9.10 37.48
N PHE A 8 14.86 8.14 38.06
CA PHE A 8 15.40 7.00 37.29
C PHE A 8 14.29 6.11 36.72
N ILE A 9 13.18 5.96 37.44
CA ILE A 9 12.00 5.20 36.98
C ILE A 9 11.33 5.89 35.80
N PHE A 10 11.17 7.22 35.86
CA PHE A 10 10.60 8.00 34.74
C PHE A 10 11.48 7.91 33.49
N LEU A 11 12.80 7.94 33.64
CA LEU A 11 13.74 7.80 32.53
C LEU A 11 13.64 6.42 31.86
N PHE A 12 13.51 5.36 32.64
CA PHE A 12 13.39 3.99 32.13
C PHE A 12 12.06 3.77 31.39
N ILE A 13 10.96 4.34 31.89
CA ILE A 13 9.64 4.25 31.24
C ILE A 13 9.65 5.00 29.90
N SER A 14 10.33 6.16 29.82
CA SER A 14 10.44 6.95 28.59
C SER A 14 11.12 6.18 27.44
N ILE A 15 12.19 5.42 27.74
CA ILE A 15 12.95 4.65 26.73
C ILE A 15 12.11 3.49 26.14
N ILE A 16 11.18 2.93 26.90
CA ILE A 16 10.33 1.82 26.44
C ILE A 16 9.25 2.30 25.47
N LEU A 17 8.81 3.56 25.59
CA LEU A 17 7.73 4.11 24.77
C LEU A 17 8.14 4.45 23.31
N PHE A 18 9.43 4.54 23.01
CA PHE A 18 9.91 4.82 21.64
C PHE A 18 9.93 3.58 20.72
N ASN A 19 9.72 2.37 21.25
CA ASN A 19 9.87 1.14 20.46
C ASN A 19 8.57 0.62 19.82
N PHE A 20 7.46 1.37 19.90
CA PHE A 20 6.17 0.98 19.30
C PHE A 20 5.82 1.73 18.02
N VAL A 21 6.82 2.20 17.27
CA VAL A 21 6.59 2.56 15.86
C VAL A 21 6.66 1.27 15.06
N ASN A 22 5.59 0.46 15.17
CA ASN A 22 5.39 -0.65 14.25
C ASN A 22 5.20 -0.03 12.86
N SER A 23 6.16 -0.20 11.96
CA SER A 23 5.90 -0.10 10.52
C SER A 23 5.11 -1.35 10.14
N GLU A 24 3.82 -1.36 10.49
CA GLU A 24 2.93 -2.34 9.90
C GLU A 24 2.95 -2.04 8.40
N ASN A 25 3.44 -3.00 7.60
CA ASN A 25 3.14 -3.06 6.18
C ASN A 25 1.62 -3.22 6.08
N LEU A 26 0.91 -2.10 6.22
CA LEU A 26 -0.52 -1.98 6.10
C LEU A 26 -0.83 -2.34 4.66
N ILE A 27 -1.28 -3.57 4.47
CA ILE A 27 -1.89 -3.97 3.20
C ILE A 27 -3.05 -3.01 2.98
N ASN A 28 -2.86 -2.11 2.03
CA ASN A 28 -3.80 -1.03 1.76
C ASN A 28 -4.95 -1.59 0.92
N ASN A 29 -6.16 -1.59 1.47
CA ASN A 29 -7.34 -2.03 0.76
C ASN A 29 -7.86 -0.88 -0.14
N LEU A 30 -7.78 -1.05 -1.46
CA LEU A 30 -8.27 -0.08 -2.45
C LEU A 30 -9.80 -0.10 -2.59
N GLY A 31 -10.45 -1.14 -2.06
CA GLY A 31 -11.90 -1.28 -2.04
C GLY A 31 -12.41 -2.52 -2.75
N THR A 32 -13.69 -2.46 -3.12
CA THR A 32 -14.39 -3.53 -3.82
C THR A 32 -14.90 -3.01 -5.15
N TYR A 33 -14.63 -3.77 -6.22
CA TYR A 33 -14.96 -3.42 -7.59
C TYR A 33 -15.74 -4.55 -8.27
N LYS A 34 -16.45 -4.19 -9.34
CA LYS A 34 -17.25 -5.15 -10.09
C LYS A 34 -16.38 -5.91 -11.09
N GLN A 35 -16.66 -7.21 -11.23
CA GLN A 35 -16.08 -8.06 -12.26
C GLN A 35 -16.28 -7.45 -13.67
N GLY A 36 -15.21 -7.41 -14.46
CA GLY A 36 -15.22 -6.84 -15.81
C GLY A 36 -15.03 -5.33 -15.88
N GLU A 37 -14.90 -4.63 -14.74
CA GLU A 37 -14.47 -3.23 -14.70
C GLU A 37 -12.97 -3.12 -14.45
N CYS A 38 -12.37 -2.03 -14.93
CA CYS A 38 -10.97 -1.74 -14.64
C CYS A 38 -10.84 -1.11 -13.24
N VAL A 39 -9.84 -1.55 -12.49
CA VAL A 39 -9.47 -1.02 -11.19
C VAL A 39 -8.32 -0.04 -11.38
N ARG A 40 -8.54 1.22 -10.98
CA ARG A 40 -7.48 2.21 -10.96
C ARG A 40 -6.66 2.07 -9.68
N ILE A 41 -5.40 1.68 -9.85
CA ILE A 41 -4.39 1.64 -8.79
C ILE A 41 -3.71 3.01 -8.79
N VAL A 42 -3.66 3.65 -7.62
CA VAL A 42 -2.98 4.93 -7.41
C VAL A 42 -1.97 4.76 -6.30
N GLU A 43 -0.74 5.21 -6.56
CA GLU A 43 0.34 5.24 -5.58
C GLU A 43 0.84 6.66 -5.41
N ILE A 44 1.11 7.03 -4.17
CA ILE A 44 1.58 8.35 -3.77
C ILE A 44 2.95 8.17 -3.11
N CYS A 45 3.92 8.96 -3.55
CA CYS A 45 5.27 8.98 -3.01
C CYS A 45 5.52 10.28 -2.26
N ASP A 46 5.88 10.19 -0.97
CA ASP A 46 6.02 11.35 -0.09
C ASP A 46 7.12 12.33 -0.52
N MET A 47 8.28 11.82 -0.97
CA MET A 47 9.42 12.66 -1.35
C MET A 47 9.53 12.89 -2.86
N GLY A 48 8.52 12.45 -3.61
CA GLY A 48 8.54 12.40 -5.07
C GLY A 48 9.28 11.16 -5.58
N CYS A 49 8.60 10.39 -6.43
CA CYS A 49 9.22 9.29 -7.17
C CYS A 49 9.54 9.75 -8.59
N SER A 50 10.68 9.32 -9.13
CA SER A 50 10.99 9.47 -10.55
C SER A 50 10.33 8.39 -11.40
N TYR A 51 10.04 7.22 -10.81
CA TYR A 51 9.25 6.17 -11.40
C TYR A 51 8.45 5.40 -10.35
N VAL A 52 7.32 4.84 -10.79
CA VAL A 52 6.60 3.80 -10.06
C VAL A 52 6.19 2.71 -11.04
N THR A 53 6.33 1.46 -10.61
CA THR A 53 6.01 0.28 -11.40
C THR A 53 5.15 -0.67 -10.60
N VAL A 54 4.15 -1.27 -11.24
CA VAL A 54 3.49 -2.47 -10.73
C VAL A 54 4.40 -3.64 -11.04
N THR A 55 5.04 -4.19 -10.01
CA THR A 55 5.94 -5.34 -10.16
C THR A 55 5.15 -6.60 -10.45
N SER A 56 4.03 -6.81 -9.75
CA SER A 56 3.13 -7.93 -10.01
C SER A 56 1.71 -7.67 -9.48
N ILE A 57 0.74 -8.29 -10.14
CA ILE A 57 -0.62 -8.44 -9.64
C ILE A 57 -0.89 -9.93 -9.49
N LEU A 58 -1.28 -10.34 -8.30
CA LEU A 58 -1.61 -11.71 -7.94
C LEU A 58 -3.12 -11.86 -7.94
N GLY A 59 -3.60 -12.81 -8.74
CA GLY A 59 -5.01 -13.16 -8.85
C GLY A 59 -5.52 -13.97 -7.65
N PRO A 60 -6.84 -14.10 -7.50
CA PRO A 60 -7.47 -14.74 -6.35
C PRO A 60 -7.29 -16.27 -6.31
N SER A 61 -6.95 -16.90 -7.44
CA SER A 61 -6.73 -18.35 -7.54
C SER A 61 -5.27 -18.68 -7.23
N ASN A 62 -4.98 -19.01 -5.97
CA ASN A 62 -3.64 -19.41 -5.48
C ASN A 62 -2.53 -18.38 -5.69
N ASN A 63 -2.84 -17.08 -5.71
CA ASN A 63 -1.86 -16.01 -5.92
C ASN A 63 -1.06 -16.16 -7.23
N SER A 64 -1.66 -16.70 -8.29
CA SER A 64 -1.01 -16.72 -9.59
C SER A 64 -0.78 -15.31 -10.10
N ILE A 65 0.37 -15.05 -10.71
CA ILE A 65 0.65 -13.77 -11.37
C ILE A 65 -0.31 -13.63 -12.56
N VAL A 66 -1.12 -12.57 -12.54
CA VAL A 66 -2.06 -12.23 -13.62
C VAL A 66 -1.60 -11.04 -14.46
N ASP A 67 -0.64 -10.28 -13.96
CA ASP A 67 0.03 -9.17 -14.64
C ASP A 67 1.37 -8.86 -13.96
N GLU A 68 2.37 -8.38 -14.69
CA GLU A 68 3.70 -8.07 -14.13
C GLU A 68 4.48 -7.03 -14.96
N GLY A 69 5.37 -6.30 -14.29
CA GLY A 69 6.33 -5.40 -14.93
C GLY A 69 5.71 -4.17 -15.61
N MET A 70 4.56 -3.70 -15.13
CA MET A 70 3.82 -2.60 -15.75
C MET A 70 4.29 -1.25 -15.20
N SER A 71 4.69 -0.34 -16.08
CA SER A 71 5.03 1.03 -15.67
C SER A 71 3.77 1.83 -15.38
N MET A 72 3.74 2.52 -14.24
CA MET A 72 2.65 3.44 -13.93
C MET A 72 2.87 4.76 -14.66
N SER A 73 1.78 5.48 -14.93
CA SER A 73 1.83 6.82 -15.51
C SER A 73 1.82 7.88 -14.41
N SER A 74 2.67 8.90 -14.52
CA SER A 74 2.64 10.03 -13.58
C SER A 74 1.37 10.85 -13.77
N ILE A 75 0.64 11.10 -12.69
CA ILE A 75 -0.42 12.13 -12.64
C ILE A 75 0.24 13.49 -12.41
N ASP A 76 1.13 13.54 -11.42
CA ASP A 76 1.90 14.71 -10.99
C ASP A 76 3.25 14.25 -10.41
N THR A 77 3.95 15.15 -9.70
CA THR A 77 5.27 14.88 -9.10
C THR A 77 5.26 13.81 -8.02
N TYR A 78 4.12 13.56 -7.39
CA TYR A 78 3.99 12.68 -6.22
C TYR A 78 3.08 11.49 -6.47
N SER A 79 2.24 11.53 -7.51
CA SER A 79 1.17 10.57 -7.71
C SER A 79 1.29 9.85 -9.05
N TRP A 80 1.09 8.53 -9.01
CA TRP A 80 1.20 7.63 -10.16
C TRP A 80 -0.04 6.76 -10.27
N TRP A 81 -0.41 6.36 -11.49
CA TRP A 81 -1.59 5.50 -11.71
C TRP A 81 -1.38 4.40 -12.75
N TYR A 82 -2.14 3.32 -12.58
CA TYR A 82 -2.27 2.22 -13.53
C TYR A 82 -3.70 1.68 -13.51
N ASP A 83 -4.29 1.44 -14.68
CA ASP A 83 -5.62 0.83 -14.80
C ASP A 83 -5.46 -0.67 -15.07
N PHE A 84 -5.82 -1.49 -14.08
CA PHE A 84 -5.83 -2.94 -14.21
C PHE A 84 -7.21 -3.44 -14.65
N CYS A 85 -7.30 -4.01 -15.84
CA CYS A 85 -8.58 -4.45 -16.42
C CYS A 85 -8.78 -5.98 -16.42
N ASN A 86 -7.78 -6.77 -16.02
CA ASN A 86 -7.90 -8.23 -16.00
C ASN A 86 -8.63 -8.72 -14.74
N THR A 87 -9.90 -8.33 -14.61
CA THR A 87 -10.77 -8.61 -13.46
C THR A 87 -11.76 -9.74 -13.76
N SER A 88 -11.35 -10.74 -14.53
CA SER A 88 -12.21 -11.86 -14.92
C SER A 88 -12.53 -12.81 -13.77
N ASP A 89 -11.65 -12.91 -12.77
CA ASP A 89 -11.85 -13.78 -11.62
C ASP A 89 -12.37 -13.00 -10.42
N VAL A 90 -13.30 -13.59 -9.68
CA VAL A 90 -13.87 -13.03 -8.45
C VAL A 90 -12.97 -13.39 -7.27
N GLY A 91 -12.73 -12.43 -6.39
CA GLY A 91 -11.93 -12.64 -5.17
C GLY A 91 -10.98 -11.48 -4.89
N VAL A 92 -10.04 -11.72 -3.98
CA VAL A 92 -9.05 -10.72 -3.58
C VAL A 92 -7.84 -10.79 -4.50
N TYR A 93 -7.49 -9.65 -5.08
CA TYR A 93 -6.26 -9.45 -5.82
C TYR A 93 -5.26 -8.74 -4.92
N THR A 94 -3.98 -9.08 -5.07
CA THR A 94 -2.88 -8.37 -4.39
C THR A 94 -2.03 -7.69 -5.45
N VAL A 95 -1.78 -6.39 -5.28
CA VAL A 95 -0.91 -5.59 -6.15
C VAL A 95 0.37 -5.33 -5.38
N ILE A 96 1.50 -5.56 -6.04
CA ILE A 96 2.82 -5.24 -5.52
C ILE A 96 3.42 -4.19 -6.44
N THR A 97 3.85 -3.08 -5.88
CA THR A 97 4.46 -1.98 -6.61
C THR A 97 5.87 -1.71 -6.10
N GLN A 98 6.64 -0.99 -6.91
CA GLN A 98 7.97 -0.51 -6.58
C GLN A 98 8.20 0.85 -7.20
N GLY A 99 8.68 1.79 -6.39
CA GLY A 99 9.09 3.12 -6.82
C GLY A 99 10.35 3.59 -6.11
N ASP A 100 10.91 4.71 -6.56
CA ASP A 100 12.07 5.34 -5.96
C ASP A 100 11.67 6.56 -5.11
N ASN A 101 11.47 6.38 -3.81
CA ASN A 101 11.16 7.48 -2.90
C ASN A 101 12.44 8.27 -2.56
N GLY A 102 12.79 9.24 -3.40
CA GLY A 102 13.97 10.10 -3.17
C GLY A 102 15.29 9.33 -3.08
N ASP A 103 15.59 8.51 -4.10
CA ASP A 103 16.75 7.61 -4.24
C ASP A 103 16.69 6.30 -3.44
N ILE A 104 15.64 6.07 -2.65
CA ILE A 104 15.42 4.81 -1.93
C ILE A 104 14.35 3.99 -2.65
N ILE A 105 14.65 2.73 -2.95
CA ILE A 105 13.64 1.81 -3.50
C ILE A 105 12.67 1.44 -2.39
N ASP A 106 11.39 1.75 -2.60
CA ASP A 106 10.28 1.41 -1.72
C ASP A 106 9.27 0.51 -2.44
N ASN A 107 8.53 -0.31 -1.68
CA ASN A 107 7.55 -1.24 -2.24
C ASN A 107 6.18 -1.06 -1.58
N GLY A 108 5.14 -0.90 -2.39
CA GLY A 108 3.75 -0.90 -1.95
C GLY A 108 3.11 -2.28 -2.06
N ILE A 109 2.27 -2.64 -1.09
CA ILE A 109 1.38 -3.81 -1.17
C ILE A 109 -0.05 -3.35 -0.97
N TYR A 110 -0.87 -3.56 -1.99
CA TYR A 110 -2.29 -3.19 -2.00
C TYR A 110 -3.15 -4.41 -2.25
N GLN A 111 -4.40 -4.36 -1.79
CA GLN A 111 -5.40 -5.37 -2.10
C GLN A 111 -6.69 -4.72 -2.57
N PHE A 112 -7.38 -5.39 -3.48
CA PHE A 112 -8.75 -5.04 -3.85
C PHE A 112 -9.57 -6.30 -4.05
N MET A 113 -10.88 -6.19 -3.85
CA MET A 113 -11.81 -7.30 -4.04
C MET A 113 -12.60 -7.11 -5.33
N ILE A 114 -12.65 -8.15 -6.16
CA ILE A 114 -13.57 -8.22 -7.31
C ILE A 114 -14.78 -9.06 -6.91
N THR A 115 -15.98 -8.54 -7.15
CA THR A 115 -17.26 -9.23 -6.89
C THR A 115 -18.14 -9.26 -8.15
N GLN A 116 -19.09 -10.19 -8.20
CA GLN A 116 -20.04 -10.31 -9.32
C GLN A 116 -21.07 -9.17 -9.38
N SER A 117 -21.22 -8.37 -8.31
CA SER A 117 -22.26 -7.33 -8.19
C SER A 117 -21.73 -6.07 -7.51
N GLU A 118 -22.26 -4.90 -7.87
CA GLU A 118 -21.87 -3.53 -7.45
C GLU A 118 -21.91 -3.23 -5.94
N PHE A 119 -22.15 -4.22 -5.07
CA PHE A 119 -22.16 -3.99 -3.63
C PHE A 119 -20.72 -3.95 -3.09
N GLY A 120 -20.11 -2.77 -3.19
CA GLY A 120 -18.78 -2.47 -2.67
C GLY A 120 -18.74 -1.06 -2.11
N THR A 121 -18.71 -0.91 -0.79
CA THR A 121 -18.55 0.38 -0.12
C THR A 121 -17.21 0.99 -0.51
N LEU A 122 -17.23 2.17 -1.15
CA LEU A 122 -16.03 2.98 -1.34
C LEU A 122 -15.40 3.26 0.04
N VAL A 123 -14.22 2.71 0.28
CA VAL A 123 -13.37 3.10 1.41
C VAL A 123 -12.23 3.89 0.81
N THR A 124 -12.37 5.21 0.79
CA THR A 124 -11.23 6.11 0.56
C THR A 124 -10.27 5.95 1.73
N SER A 125 -9.14 5.28 1.49
CA SER A 125 -7.99 5.33 2.41
C SER A 125 -7.34 6.70 2.26
N THR A 126 -7.63 7.58 3.22
CA THR A 126 -6.85 8.80 3.45
C THR A 126 -5.86 8.48 4.57
N GLN A 127 -4.56 8.56 4.30
CA GLN A 127 -3.56 8.67 5.36
C GLN A 127 -2.99 10.09 5.42
N ILE A 128 -2.60 10.45 6.65
CA ILE A 128 -2.02 11.72 7.11
C ILE A 128 -0.53 11.73 6.76
#